data_AF-A0AA37UZ20-F1
#
_entry.id   AF-A0AA37UZ20-F1
#
_cell.length_a   1.000
_cell.length_b   1.000
_cell.length_c   1.000
_cell.angle_alpha   90.00
_cell.angle_beta   90.00
_cell.angle_gamma   90.00
#
_symmetry.space_group_name_H-M   'P 1'
#
loop_
_entity.id
_entity.type
_entity.pdbx_description
1 polymer ?
#
loop_
_entity_poly.entity_id
_entity_poly.type
_entity_poly.pdbx_seq_one_letter_code
_entity_poly.pdbx_strand_id
1 'polypeptide(L)'
;MATSPADADVLAVCGTPGPELNEAIERVWDQMPGPRVRIDLAGPDAVESALHSAGTQLAEVEVHRRDARKRAQSPKLNGNDHGVHEHHVTNHGEHHHHTMDHGEHQHHATNHGEHHHHAMDHGEQEHHEHTAPSPGGHEHMDHSAHQHMHHGGMDMAPAGIALAESGDDRDGLEMDVLHLRLGPVLRYWPAGLVVRCSLQGDVLTRAEAWIVDREVGEQVPPTGPSTHIAARHCDHVVDLLALAGWPGAAASAQSARDALLSEADIGHAARLLDTLHSKLRRSRTLRWSLRDIATLTPEDCDTLALPPALVGDCYDRLLAQVNAAQHALTNERSGVSTAATTVVDALPDLVSGLDVAAARLGIASLGIDTASHPGRRDG
;
A
#
# COMPACT_ATOMS: atom_id res chain seq x y z
N MET A 1 2.18 -11.99 12.44
CA MET A 1 1.65 -10.62 12.58
C MET A 1 0.58 -10.40 11.53
N ALA A 2 -0.38 -9.51 11.80
CA ALA A 2 -1.46 -9.16 10.88
C ALA A 2 -0.91 -8.65 9.54
N THR A 3 -1.61 -8.98 8.44
CA THR A 3 -1.22 -8.58 7.09
C THR A 3 -1.98 -7.36 6.57
N SER A 4 -3.09 -7.02 7.23
CA SER A 4 -3.93 -5.85 7.00
C SER A 4 -4.60 -5.43 8.33
N PRO A 5 -5.18 -4.21 8.43
CA PRO A 5 -6.00 -3.83 9.58
C PRO A 5 -7.15 -4.80 9.84
N ALA A 6 -7.68 -5.45 8.79
CA ALA A 6 -8.75 -6.42 8.91
C ALA A 6 -8.33 -7.71 9.66
N ASP A 7 -7.04 -8.02 9.72
CA ASP A 7 -6.49 -9.21 10.38
C ASP A 7 -5.98 -8.91 11.80
N ALA A 8 -6.18 -7.69 12.30
CA ALA A 8 -5.58 -7.22 13.54
C ALA A 8 -6.61 -7.02 14.66
N ASP A 9 -6.29 -7.54 15.85
CA ASP A 9 -7.07 -7.32 17.08
C ASP A 9 -6.43 -6.24 17.97
N VAL A 10 -5.16 -5.88 17.73
CA VAL A 10 -4.43 -4.87 18.54
C VAL A 10 -3.76 -3.84 17.63
N LEU A 11 -4.03 -2.56 17.91
CA LEU A 11 -3.30 -1.42 17.36
C LEU A 11 -2.36 -0.86 18.43
N ALA A 12 -1.06 -1.05 18.24
CA ALA A 12 -0.04 -0.48 19.12
C ALA A 12 0.54 0.79 18.50
N VAL A 13 0.41 1.91 19.20
CA VAL A 13 0.97 3.21 18.79
C VAL A 13 2.24 3.46 19.58
N CYS A 14 3.40 3.41 18.92
CA CYS A 14 4.69 3.64 19.55
C CYS A 14 5.09 5.13 19.48
N GLY A 15 5.39 5.74 20.62
CA GLY A 15 5.73 7.16 20.72
C GLY A 15 4.50 8.07 20.79
N THR A 16 4.69 9.36 20.49
CA THR A 16 3.63 10.37 20.50
C THR A 16 3.40 10.89 19.08
N PRO A 17 2.33 10.45 18.40
CA PRO A 17 2.05 10.90 17.04
C PRO A 17 1.65 12.38 17.04
N GLY A 18 2.08 13.12 16.02
CA GLY A 18 1.53 14.44 15.75
C GLY A 18 0.14 14.36 15.11
N PRO A 19 -0.45 15.52 14.75
CA PRO A 19 -1.81 15.58 14.25
C PRO A 19 -2.03 14.77 12.95
N GLU A 20 -1.11 14.85 11.97
CA GLU A 20 -1.28 14.17 10.68
C GLU A 20 -1.19 12.64 10.83
N LEU A 21 -0.23 12.15 11.61
CA LEU A 21 -0.10 10.73 11.89
C LEU A 21 -1.27 10.23 12.75
N ASN A 22 -1.76 11.02 13.70
CA ASN A 22 -2.91 10.64 14.50
C ASN A 22 -4.17 10.45 13.64
N GLU A 23 -4.42 11.30 12.63
CA GLU A 23 -5.51 11.04 11.69
C GLU A 23 -5.35 9.72 10.91
N ALA A 24 -4.13 9.36 10.53
CA ALA A 24 -3.87 8.08 9.86
C ALA A 24 -4.11 6.89 10.80
N ILE A 25 -3.71 7.01 12.07
CA ILE A 25 -3.97 6.02 13.13
C ILE A 25 -5.48 5.82 13.33
N GLU A 26 -6.27 6.89 13.40
CA GLU A 26 -7.73 6.79 13.52
C GLU A 26 -8.34 6.08 12.29
N ARG A 27 -7.86 6.38 11.07
CA ARG A 27 -8.33 5.68 9.86
C ARG A 27 -8.00 4.19 9.88
N VAL A 28 -6.83 3.80 10.40
CA VAL A 28 -6.47 2.37 10.57
C VAL A 28 -7.37 1.72 11.62
N TRP A 29 -7.57 2.39 12.76
CA TRP A 29 -8.45 1.91 13.82
C TRP A 29 -9.87 1.68 13.31
N ASP A 30 -10.41 2.59 12.51
CA ASP A 30 -11.75 2.46 11.91
C ASP A 30 -11.87 1.26 10.97
N GLN A 31 -10.79 0.85 10.31
CA GLN A 31 -10.73 -0.31 9.41
C GLN A 31 -10.61 -1.65 10.15
N MET A 32 -10.21 -1.66 11.42
CA MET A 32 -10.07 -2.91 12.18
C MET A 32 -11.45 -3.47 12.59
N PRO A 33 -11.76 -4.76 12.37
CA PRO A 33 -12.95 -5.38 12.90
C PRO A 33 -12.91 -5.46 14.43
N GLY A 34 -14.04 -5.77 15.06
CA GLY A 34 -14.04 -6.12 16.49
C GLY A 34 -13.97 -7.64 16.65
N PRO A 35 -13.41 -8.18 17.75
CA PRO A 35 -12.80 -7.50 18.90
C PRO A 35 -11.52 -6.73 18.54
N ARG A 36 -11.33 -5.53 19.11
CA ARG A 36 -10.13 -4.72 18.87
C ARG A 36 -9.76 -3.90 20.10
N VAL A 37 -8.47 -3.69 20.32
CA VAL A 37 -7.91 -2.85 21.38
C VAL A 37 -6.82 -1.93 20.82
N ARG A 38 -6.79 -0.68 21.28
CA ARG A 38 -5.69 0.25 21.02
C ARG A 38 -4.86 0.40 22.28
N ILE A 39 -3.54 0.33 22.14
CA ILE A 39 -2.58 0.62 23.22
C ILE A 39 -1.59 1.68 22.76
N ASP A 40 -1.28 2.62 23.64
CA ASP A 40 -0.26 3.64 23.41
C ASP A 40 1.01 3.29 24.21
N LEU A 41 2.15 3.23 23.52
CA LEU A 41 3.45 2.82 24.03
C LEU A 41 4.37 4.04 24.06
N ALA A 42 4.39 4.75 25.20
CA ALA A 42 5.22 5.93 25.39
C ALA A 42 6.73 5.64 25.37
N GLY A 43 7.14 4.39 25.62
CA GLY A 43 8.53 3.96 25.59
C GLY A 43 8.69 2.45 25.81
N PRO A 44 9.93 1.93 25.70
CA PRO A 44 10.21 0.49 25.76
C PRO A 44 9.72 -0.20 27.04
N ASP A 45 9.83 0.47 28.20
CA ASP A 45 9.46 -0.09 29.50
C ASP A 45 7.96 -0.37 29.65
N ALA A 46 7.12 0.28 28.84
CA ALA A 46 5.67 0.11 28.88
C ALA A 46 5.18 -1.16 28.13
N VAL A 47 6.02 -1.74 27.26
CA VAL A 47 5.62 -2.77 26.28
C VAL A 47 4.97 -3.98 26.94
N GLU A 48 5.62 -4.58 27.94
CA GLU A 48 5.11 -5.79 28.60
C GLU A 48 3.75 -5.53 29.27
N SER A 49 3.66 -4.46 30.06
CA SER A 49 2.43 -4.10 30.78
C SER A 49 1.28 -3.76 29.83
N ALA A 50 1.55 -3.06 28.73
CA ALA A 50 0.55 -2.66 27.75
C ALA A 50 0.03 -3.87 26.96
N LEU A 51 0.90 -4.80 26.56
CA LEU A 51 0.49 -6.06 25.91
C LEU A 51 -0.35 -6.94 26.83
N HIS A 52 0.02 -7.04 28.12
CA HIS A 52 -0.79 -7.75 29.10
C HIS A 52 -2.18 -7.11 29.28
N SER A 53 -2.23 -5.77 29.35
CA SER A 53 -3.50 -5.03 29.39
C SER A 53 -4.34 -5.26 28.14
N ALA A 54 -3.73 -5.25 26.95
CA ALA A 54 -4.43 -5.51 25.69
C ALA A 54 -5.10 -6.89 25.69
N GLY A 55 -4.39 -7.92 26.16
CA GLY A 55 -4.95 -9.27 26.29
C GLY A 55 -6.14 -9.34 27.26
N THR A 56 -6.08 -8.59 28.37
CA THR A 56 -7.20 -8.51 29.33
C THR A 56 -8.40 -7.79 28.71
N GLN A 57 -8.17 -6.68 28.02
CA GLN A 57 -9.23 -5.89 27.38
C GLN A 57 -9.90 -6.65 26.23
N LEU A 58 -9.14 -7.43 25.45
CA LEU A 58 -9.69 -8.28 24.38
C LEU A 58 -10.66 -9.35 24.89
N ALA A 59 -10.54 -9.75 26.16
CA ALA A 59 -11.46 -10.69 26.78
C ALA A 59 -12.79 -10.03 27.24
N GLU A 60 -12.92 -8.70 27.20
CA GLU A 60 -14.10 -7.97 27.66
C GLU A 60 -15.23 -7.97 26.61
N VAL A 61 -15.93 -9.10 26.51
CA VAL A 61 -17.01 -9.33 25.52
C VAL A 61 -18.06 -8.22 25.50
N GLU A 62 -18.49 -7.70 26.65
CA GLU A 62 -19.51 -6.65 26.73
C GLU A 62 -19.02 -5.28 26.24
N VAL A 63 -17.72 -5.01 26.34
CA VAL A 63 -17.12 -3.80 25.74
C VAL A 63 -17.17 -3.93 24.22
N HIS A 64 -16.75 -5.06 23.67
CA HIS A 64 -16.73 -5.28 22.22
C HIS A 64 -18.14 -5.32 21.61
N ARG A 65 -19.14 -5.87 22.32
CA ARG A 65 -20.55 -5.80 21.90
C ARG A 65 -21.07 -4.37 21.85
N ARG A 66 -20.71 -3.52 22.81
CA ARG A 66 -21.09 -2.10 22.81
C ARG A 66 -20.38 -1.33 21.71
N ASP A 67 -19.10 -1.59 21.47
CA ASP A 67 -18.33 -0.99 20.37
C ASP A 67 -18.96 -1.34 19.01
N ALA A 68 -19.24 -2.62 18.76
CA ALA A 68 -19.86 -3.08 17.52
C ALA A 68 -21.23 -2.42 17.24
N ARG A 69 -22.01 -2.11 18.29
CA ARG A 69 -23.31 -1.40 18.16
C ARG A 69 -23.16 0.09 17.84
N LYS A 70 -22.07 0.72 18.28
CA LYS A 70 -21.81 2.15 18.06
C LYS A 70 -21.14 2.44 16.72
N ARG A 71 -20.48 1.43 16.14
CA ARG A 71 -19.72 1.58 14.90
C ARG A 71 -20.65 1.81 13.71
N ALA A 72 -20.28 2.74 12.84
CA ALA A 72 -20.91 2.83 11.53
C ALA A 72 -20.63 1.53 10.76
N GLN A 73 -21.69 0.87 10.25
CA GLN A 73 -21.57 -0.42 9.57
C GLN A 73 -20.97 -0.31 8.16
N SER A 74 -20.59 0.88 7.72
CA SER A 74 -19.92 1.11 6.45
C SER A 74 -18.93 2.26 6.58
N PRO A 75 -17.74 2.16 5.97
CA PRO A 75 -16.84 3.30 5.85
C PRO A 75 -17.60 4.43 5.14
N LYS A 76 -17.60 5.63 5.72
CA LYS A 76 -17.95 6.82 4.93
C LYS A 76 -16.83 6.98 3.91
N LEU A 77 -17.10 6.65 2.65
CA LEU A 77 -16.27 7.09 1.55
C LEU A 77 -16.33 8.62 1.57
N ASN A 78 -15.30 9.27 2.13
CA ASN A 78 -15.15 10.71 2.03
C ASN A 78 -14.75 11.04 0.57
N GLY A 79 -15.70 10.95 -0.34
CA GLY A 79 -15.80 11.91 -1.43
C GLY A 79 -16.59 13.09 -0.88
N ASN A 80 -15.97 14.27 -0.85
CA ASN A 80 -16.62 15.57 -1.07
C ASN A 80 -15.63 16.68 -0.70
N ASP A 81 -15.02 17.27 -1.72
CA ASP A 81 -15.24 18.70 -1.89
C ASP A 81 -16.32 18.85 -2.99
N HIS A 82 -17.11 19.91 -2.89
CA HIS A 82 -18.29 20.30 -3.68
C HIS A 82 -19.67 20.03 -3.05
N GLY A 83 -20.30 21.14 -2.66
CA GLY A 83 -21.75 21.33 -2.79
C GLY A 83 -22.53 21.23 -1.50
N VAL A 84 -22.65 22.37 -0.80
CA VAL A 84 -23.64 22.59 0.27
C VAL A 84 -25.05 22.43 -0.31
N HIS A 85 -25.80 21.43 0.12
CA HIS A 85 -27.26 21.46 0.03
C HIS A 85 -27.88 20.96 1.34
N GLU A 86 -28.31 21.93 2.15
CA GLU A 86 -29.34 21.73 3.16
C GLU A 86 -30.60 21.18 2.49
N HIS A 87 -31.07 20.01 2.91
CA HIS A 87 -32.47 19.65 2.75
C HIS A 87 -33.08 19.37 4.13
N HIS A 88 -33.90 20.35 4.50
CA HIS A 88 -34.82 20.35 5.63
C HIS A 88 -35.82 19.19 5.55
N VAL A 89 -36.21 18.75 6.74
CA VAL A 89 -37.05 17.60 7.09
C VAL A 89 -38.47 17.70 6.52
N THR A 90 -39.02 16.59 6.01
CA THR A 90 -40.47 16.33 6.09
C THR A 90 -40.75 14.94 6.61
N ASN A 91 -41.38 14.93 7.79
CA ASN A 91 -41.98 13.83 8.51
C ASN A 91 -43.22 13.30 7.77
N HIS A 92 -43.23 12.01 7.42
CA HIS A 92 -44.43 11.21 7.14
C HIS A 92 -44.18 9.86 7.84
N GLY A 93 -44.98 9.39 8.80
CA GLY A 93 -46.43 9.30 8.80
C GLY A 93 -46.74 7.80 8.96
N GLU A 94 -47.27 7.44 10.13
CA GLU A 94 -47.59 6.08 10.57
C GLU A 94 -48.40 5.27 9.55
N HIS A 95 -47.99 4.04 9.29
CA HIS A 95 -48.90 3.00 8.81
C HIS A 95 -48.65 1.69 9.57
N HIS A 96 -49.52 1.44 10.55
CA HIS A 96 -49.83 0.11 11.06
C HIS A 96 -50.32 -0.79 9.91
N HIS A 97 -49.88 -2.06 9.85
CA HIS A 97 -50.76 -3.20 9.59
C HIS A 97 -50.09 -4.54 9.96
N HIS A 98 -50.76 -5.21 10.91
CA HIS A 98 -50.91 -6.64 11.22
C HIS A 98 -49.76 -7.65 11.06
N THR A 99 -49.41 -8.19 12.22
CA THR A 99 -49.07 -9.58 12.52
C THR A 99 -50.01 -10.58 11.83
N MET A 100 -49.44 -11.51 11.05
CA MET A 100 -49.99 -12.85 10.86
C MET A 100 -48.93 -13.87 11.25
N ASP A 101 -49.24 -14.57 12.34
CA ASP A 101 -48.62 -15.80 12.81
C ASP A 101 -49.08 -16.95 11.91
N HIS A 102 -48.12 -17.73 11.38
CA HIS A 102 -48.34 -19.12 11.01
C HIS A 102 -47.02 -19.89 11.12
N GLY A 103 -46.90 -20.65 12.21
CA GLY A 103 -47.00 -22.11 12.12
C GLY A 103 -45.79 -22.88 11.57
N GLU A 104 -45.12 -23.55 12.49
CA GLU A 104 -44.17 -24.66 12.38
C GLU A 104 -44.46 -25.67 11.26
N HIS A 105 -43.42 -26.07 10.52
CA HIS A 105 -43.27 -27.45 10.02
C HIS A 105 -41.79 -27.86 10.00
N GLN A 106 -41.41 -28.68 10.99
CA GLN A 106 -40.28 -29.61 10.89
C GLN A 106 -40.62 -30.70 9.86
N HIS A 107 -39.63 -31.21 9.12
CA HIS A 107 -39.35 -32.65 8.99
C HIS A 107 -38.19 -32.95 8.01
N HIS A 108 -37.24 -33.72 8.54
CA HIS A 108 -36.40 -34.78 7.95
C HIS A 108 -35.27 -34.51 6.95
N ALA A 109 -34.08 -34.90 7.43
CA ALA A 109 -32.90 -35.32 6.68
C ALA A 109 -33.14 -36.62 5.90
N THR A 110 -32.56 -36.73 4.71
CA THR A 110 -32.07 -38.00 4.14
C THR A 110 -30.93 -37.73 3.14
N ASN A 111 -29.93 -38.61 3.18
CA ASN A 111 -28.70 -38.65 2.40
C ASN A 111 -28.93 -39.37 1.03
N HIS A 112 -27.84 -39.46 0.22
CA HIS A 112 -27.65 -40.11 -1.09
C HIS A 112 -27.71 -39.14 -2.28
N GLY A 113 -26.83 -39.16 -3.29
CA GLY A 113 -25.77 -40.06 -3.70
C GLY A 113 -25.37 -39.68 -5.15
N GLU A 114 -24.13 -40.00 -5.52
CA GLU A 114 -23.44 -39.73 -6.79
C GLU A 114 -24.23 -40.09 -8.06
N HIS A 115 -24.04 -39.32 -9.16
CA HIS A 115 -24.10 -39.84 -10.53
C HIS A 115 -23.16 -39.07 -11.49
N HIS A 116 -22.29 -39.84 -12.14
CA HIS A 116 -21.40 -39.49 -13.27
C HIS A 116 -22.15 -39.39 -14.62
N HIS A 117 -21.39 -39.02 -15.67
CA HIS A 117 -21.56 -39.27 -17.14
C HIS A 117 -22.13 -38.09 -17.96
N HIS A 118 -21.66 -37.69 -19.15
CA HIS A 118 -20.65 -38.16 -20.12
C HIS A 118 -20.21 -36.99 -21.03
N ALA A 119 -18.98 -37.06 -21.55
CA ALA A 119 -18.47 -36.29 -22.69
C ALA A 119 -19.01 -36.86 -24.02
N MET A 120 -19.15 -36.01 -25.06
CA MET A 120 -18.92 -36.35 -26.48
C MET A 120 -18.58 -35.10 -27.29
N ASP A 121 -17.57 -35.31 -28.13
CA ASP A 121 -16.94 -34.45 -29.15
C ASP A 121 -17.63 -34.67 -30.53
N HIS A 122 -17.10 -34.00 -31.56
CA HIS A 122 -17.43 -33.96 -33.00
C HIS A 122 -18.26 -32.72 -33.38
N GLY A 123 -17.90 -31.91 -34.38
CA GLY A 123 -16.95 -32.07 -35.48
C GLY A 123 -17.46 -31.24 -36.66
N GLU A 124 -16.52 -30.60 -37.36
CA GLU A 124 -16.63 -29.69 -38.51
C GLU A 124 -17.59 -30.15 -39.65
N GLN A 125 -18.16 -29.20 -40.40
CA GLN A 125 -17.92 -29.03 -41.86
C GLN A 125 -18.78 -27.93 -42.52
N GLU A 126 -18.14 -27.24 -43.46
CA GLU A 126 -18.57 -26.08 -44.25
C GLU A 126 -19.29 -26.45 -45.58
N HIS A 127 -19.78 -25.39 -46.24
CA HIS A 127 -20.12 -25.21 -47.67
C HIS A 127 -21.54 -25.57 -48.14
N HIS A 128 -22.26 -24.59 -48.70
CA HIS A 128 -22.28 -24.37 -50.15
C HIS A 128 -23.00 -23.06 -50.56
N GLU A 129 -22.37 -22.38 -51.52
CA GLU A 129 -22.83 -21.24 -52.30
C GLU A 129 -24.11 -21.51 -53.09
N HIS A 130 -24.93 -20.49 -53.33
CA HIS A 130 -25.62 -20.36 -54.61
C HIS A 130 -25.71 -18.90 -55.08
N THR A 131 -25.42 -18.78 -56.37
CA THR A 131 -25.17 -17.63 -57.21
C THR A 131 -26.43 -16.89 -57.67
N ALA A 132 -26.22 -15.62 -58.05
CA ALA A 132 -27.18 -14.73 -58.72
C ALA A 132 -27.66 -15.27 -60.08
N PRO A 133 -28.75 -14.70 -60.65
CA PRO A 133 -28.55 -13.59 -61.58
C PRO A 133 -29.63 -12.47 -61.56
N SER A 134 -29.21 -11.25 -61.88
CA SER A 134 -30.01 -10.12 -62.42
C SER A 134 -30.35 -10.39 -63.91
N PRO A 135 -31.33 -9.74 -64.61
CA PRO A 135 -31.47 -8.27 -64.65
C PRO A 135 -32.90 -7.68 -64.87
N GLY A 136 -33.03 -6.36 -64.63
CA GLY A 136 -33.84 -5.47 -65.50
C GLY A 136 -34.93 -4.60 -64.86
N GLY A 137 -34.69 -3.27 -64.80
CA GLY A 137 -35.60 -2.25 -65.36
C GLY A 137 -36.54 -1.42 -64.46
N HIS A 138 -36.26 -0.11 -64.38
CA HIS A 138 -37.17 1.06 -64.19
C HIS A 138 -37.93 1.19 -62.85
N GLU A 139 -38.21 2.35 -62.22
CA GLU A 139 -37.95 3.79 -62.39
C GLU A 139 -38.42 4.49 -61.09
N HIS A 140 -37.81 5.63 -60.74
CA HIS A 140 -38.29 6.76 -59.92
C HIS A 140 -39.16 6.52 -58.65
N MET A 141 -38.69 7.02 -57.49
CA MET A 141 -39.39 8.08 -56.73
C MET A 141 -38.41 8.89 -55.86
N ASP A 142 -38.56 10.21 -55.98
CA ASP A 142 -37.83 11.30 -55.35
C ASP A 142 -38.32 11.52 -53.91
N HIS A 143 -37.43 11.67 -52.92
CA HIS A 143 -37.77 12.28 -51.63
C HIS A 143 -36.61 13.12 -51.07
N SER A 144 -36.67 14.40 -51.43
CA SER A 144 -36.62 15.56 -50.52
C SER A 144 -35.64 15.53 -49.34
N ALA A 145 -34.62 16.38 -49.50
CA ALA A 145 -33.98 17.23 -48.50
C ALA A 145 -34.53 17.17 -47.06
N HIS A 146 -33.69 16.70 -46.13
CA HIS A 146 -33.70 17.16 -44.75
C HIS A 146 -32.31 17.65 -44.35
N GLN A 147 -32.34 18.91 -43.93
CA GLN A 147 -31.22 19.78 -43.62
C GLN A 147 -30.45 19.30 -42.38
N HIS A 148 -29.16 19.59 -42.40
CA HIS A 148 -28.20 19.48 -41.32
C HIS A 148 -28.74 20.02 -39.99
N MET A 149 -28.88 19.15 -38.99
CA MET A 149 -28.97 19.54 -37.59
C MET A 149 -27.56 19.54 -37.01
N HIS A 150 -27.02 20.73 -36.74
CA HIS A 150 -25.85 20.94 -35.91
C HIS A 150 -26.17 20.46 -34.48
N HIS A 151 -25.54 19.37 -34.04
CA HIS A 151 -25.50 19.03 -32.62
C HIS A 151 -24.34 19.78 -31.99
N GLY A 152 -24.69 20.83 -31.23
CA GLY A 152 -23.78 21.48 -30.29
C GLY A 152 -23.29 20.48 -29.26
N GLY A 153 -22.03 20.63 -28.85
CA GLY A 153 -21.39 19.84 -27.80
C GLY A 153 -22.23 19.84 -26.54
N MET A 154 -22.89 18.70 -26.28
CA MET A 154 -23.45 18.39 -24.99
C MET A 154 -22.37 17.60 -24.24
N ASP A 155 -21.84 18.25 -23.22
CA ASP A 155 -20.95 17.66 -22.23
C ASP A 155 -21.78 16.67 -21.40
N MET A 156 -21.80 15.41 -21.83
CA MET A 156 -22.62 14.37 -21.25
C MET A 156 -21.83 13.68 -20.13
N ALA A 157 -21.77 14.28 -18.94
CA ALA A 157 -21.39 13.55 -17.74
C ALA A 157 -22.59 12.67 -17.31
N PRO A 158 -22.52 11.32 -17.42
CA PRO A 158 -23.59 10.47 -16.95
C PRO A 158 -23.70 10.62 -15.42
N ALA A 159 -24.90 10.94 -14.93
CA ALA A 159 -25.22 11.06 -13.50
C ALA A 159 -24.58 12.25 -12.72
N GLY A 160 -24.03 13.27 -13.40
CA GLY A 160 -23.56 14.50 -12.73
C GLY A 160 -22.32 14.32 -11.85
N ILE A 161 -21.59 13.22 -12.03
CA ILE A 161 -20.28 13.00 -11.44
C ILE A 161 -19.25 13.61 -12.40
N ALA A 162 -18.44 14.55 -11.91
CA ALA A 162 -17.35 15.12 -12.70
C ALA A 162 -16.39 14.00 -13.11
N LEU A 163 -16.15 13.88 -14.42
CA LEU A 163 -15.12 13.00 -14.96
C LEU A 163 -13.74 13.53 -14.54
N ALA A 164 -12.79 12.64 -14.34
CA ALA A 164 -11.42 13.02 -13.98
C ALA A 164 -10.81 13.93 -15.06
N GLU A 165 -10.06 14.96 -14.65
CA GLU A 165 -9.46 15.93 -15.57
C GLU A 165 -8.31 15.29 -16.36
N SER A 166 -8.40 15.35 -17.70
CA SER A 166 -7.44 14.78 -18.65
C SER A 166 -6.11 15.54 -18.66
N GLY A 167 -4.99 14.83 -18.86
CA GLY A 167 -3.69 15.43 -19.20
C GLY A 167 -3.30 15.09 -20.64
N ASP A 168 -2.56 15.98 -21.32
CA ASP A 168 -2.08 15.75 -22.69
C ASP A 168 -1.08 14.57 -22.78
N ASP A 169 -1.29 13.62 -23.70
CA ASP A 169 -0.47 12.41 -23.89
C ASP A 169 0.20 12.31 -25.29
N ARG A 170 1.21 11.43 -25.39
CA ARG A 170 2.22 11.20 -26.43
C ARG A 170 1.70 10.50 -27.70
N ASP A 171 0.57 9.81 -27.62
CA ASP A 171 -0.08 9.08 -28.74
C ASP A 171 -1.44 9.68 -29.17
N GLY A 172 -1.90 10.73 -28.50
CA GLY A 172 -3.13 11.45 -28.82
C GLY A 172 -4.42 10.80 -28.30
N LEU A 173 -4.35 9.84 -27.38
CA LEU A 173 -5.51 9.31 -26.66
C LEU A 173 -5.55 9.90 -25.23
N GLU A 174 -6.69 10.47 -24.85
CA GLU A 174 -6.90 10.96 -23.48
C GLU A 174 -7.01 9.78 -22.50
N MET A 175 -6.11 9.72 -21.51
CA MET A 175 -6.08 8.67 -20.49
C MET A 175 -6.52 9.23 -19.13
N ASP A 176 -7.36 8.48 -18.42
CA ASP A 176 -7.86 8.85 -17.09
C ASP A 176 -6.70 9.02 -16.10
N VAL A 177 -6.69 10.15 -15.39
CA VAL A 177 -5.72 10.43 -14.32
C VAL A 177 -6.25 9.89 -13.00
N LEU A 178 -5.48 9.00 -12.36
CA LEU A 178 -5.79 8.49 -11.03
C LEU A 178 -4.85 9.12 -9.98
N HIS A 179 -5.43 9.84 -9.01
CA HIS A 179 -4.67 10.35 -7.87
C HIS A 179 -4.60 9.34 -6.73
N LEU A 180 -3.39 8.98 -6.31
CA LEU A 180 -3.13 8.09 -5.19
C LEU A 180 -2.34 8.78 -4.09
N ARG A 181 -2.57 8.35 -2.85
CA ARG A 181 -1.76 8.70 -1.68
C ARG A 181 -1.26 7.43 -1.03
N LEU A 182 0.05 7.22 -1.06
CA LEU A 182 0.74 6.10 -0.43
C LEU A 182 1.27 6.53 0.94
N GLY A 183 1.09 5.70 1.97
CA GLY A 183 1.45 6.03 3.36
C GLY A 183 0.42 6.93 4.07
N PRO A 184 0.68 7.39 5.30
CA PRO A 184 1.92 7.24 6.08
C PRO A 184 2.07 5.90 6.81
N VAL A 185 1.00 5.09 6.83
CA VAL A 185 0.94 3.78 7.50
C VAL A 185 0.62 2.72 6.44
N LEU A 186 1.65 2.28 5.72
CA LEU A 186 1.56 1.22 4.72
C LEU A 186 2.50 0.07 5.11
N ARG A 187 2.14 -1.17 4.78
CA ARG A 187 2.99 -2.33 5.06
C ARG A 187 4.26 -2.28 4.21
N TYR A 188 5.42 -2.55 4.83
CA TYR A 188 6.75 -2.50 4.20
C TYR A 188 7.05 -1.14 3.59
N TRP A 189 6.76 -0.09 4.36
CA TRP A 189 6.87 1.30 3.94
C TRP A 189 7.53 2.11 5.06
N PRO A 190 8.38 3.10 4.74
CA PRO A 190 8.97 3.97 5.76
C PRO A 190 7.88 4.66 6.57
N ALA A 191 7.89 4.49 7.90
CA ALA A 191 6.84 5.00 8.77
C ALA A 191 6.72 6.53 8.64
N GLY A 192 5.52 7.06 8.45
CA GLY A 192 5.32 8.51 8.35
C GLY A 192 5.62 9.11 6.97
N LEU A 193 6.27 8.38 6.04
CA LEU A 193 6.46 8.86 4.67
C LEU A 193 5.13 8.87 3.93
N VAL A 194 4.83 9.96 3.25
CA VAL A 194 3.70 10.08 2.33
C VAL A 194 4.24 10.34 0.94
N VAL A 195 3.74 9.60 -0.04
CA VAL A 195 3.93 9.90 -1.46
C VAL A 195 2.56 10.12 -2.10
N ARG A 196 2.29 11.36 -2.51
CA ARG A 196 1.13 11.72 -3.31
C ARG A 196 1.54 11.63 -4.77
N CYS A 197 0.86 10.79 -5.54
CA CYS A 197 1.17 10.62 -6.95
C CYS A 197 -0.07 10.66 -7.84
N SER A 198 0.15 10.96 -9.11
CA SER A 198 -0.84 10.83 -10.17
C SER A 198 -0.37 9.76 -11.13
N LEU A 199 -1.28 8.89 -11.53
CA LEU A 199 -1.03 7.83 -12.48
C LEU A 199 -1.80 8.11 -13.75
N GLN A 200 -1.18 7.81 -14.87
CA GLN A 200 -1.85 7.68 -16.16
C GLN A 200 -1.59 6.23 -16.61
N GLY A 201 -2.65 5.43 -16.68
CA GLY A 201 -2.51 3.98 -16.81
C GLY A 201 -1.84 3.37 -15.57
N ASP A 202 -0.72 2.67 -15.78
CA ASP A 202 0.09 2.08 -14.70
C ASP A 202 1.30 2.95 -14.30
N VAL A 203 1.58 4.03 -15.04
CA VAL A 203 2.78 4.85 -14.86
C VAL A 203 2.52 6.04 -13.94
N LEU A 204 3.43 6.29 -13.00
CA LEU A 204 3.46 7.49 -12.19
C LEU A 204 3.98 8.67 -13.02
N THR A 205 3.14 9.69 -13.23
CA THR A 205 3.49 10.86 -14.05
C THR A 205 3.81 12.10 -13.23
N ARG A 206 3.30 12.17 -12.00
CA ARG A 206 3.63 13.20 -11.02
C ARG A 206 3.74 12.57 -9.65
N ALA A 207 4.72 12.99 -8.86
CA ALA A 207 4.89 12.56 -7.49
C ALA A 207 5.33 13.73 -6.60
N GLU A 208 4.90 13.71 -5.35
CA GLU A 208 5.30 14.62 -4.28
C GLU A 208 5.48 13.79 -3.01
N ALA A 209 6.53 14.05 -2.24
CA ALA A 209 6.85 13.27 -1.06
C ALA A 209 7.15 14.14 0.17
N TRP A 210 6.68 13.72 1.34
CA TRP A 210 6.98 14.37 2.61
C TRP A 210 6.85 13.38 3.78
N ILE A 211 7.43 13.73 4.92
CA ILE A 211 7.23 12.99 6.18
C ILE A 211 6.19 13.76 7.00
N VAL A 212 5.15 13.06 7.48
CA VAL A 212 4.10 13.65 8.33
C VAL A 212 4.67 14.14 9.65
N ASP A 213 4.07 15.20 10.20
CA ASP A 213 4.43 15.77 11.51
C ASP A 213 5.91 16.15 11.66
N ARG A 214 6.60 16.38 10.54
CA ARG A 214 8.03 16.69 10.55
C ARG A 214 8.27 18.09 11.11
N GLU A 215 8.90 18.17 12.28
CA GLU A 215 9.39 19.44 12.81
C GLU A 215 10.64 19.92 12.06
N VAL A 216 10.66 21.22 11.72
CA VAL A 216 11.82 21.89 11.13
C VAL A 216 12.87 22.12 12.22
N GLY A 217 13.93 21.31 12.23
CA GLY A 217 15.03 21.40 13.18
C GLY A 217 16.18 20.43 12.86
N GLU A 218 17.32 20.57 13.54
CA GLU A 218 18.39 19.58 13.49
C GLU A 218 17.88 18.26 14.05
N GLN A 219 17.57 17.36 13.13
CA GLN A 219 17.20 15.98 13.43
C GLN A 219 18.47 15.23 13.76
N VAL A 220 18.65 14.91 15.04
CA VAL A 220 19.79 14.08 15.46
C VAL A 220 19.41 12.63 15.17
N PRO A 221 20.19 11.90 14.37
CA PRO A 221 19.91 10.50 14.13
C PRO A 221 19.95 9.75 15.46
N PRO A 222 19.07 8.74 15.64
CA PRO A 222 18.99 8.00 16.88
C PRO A 222 20.35 7.35 17.16
N THR A 223 21.06 7.88 18.15
CA THR A 223 22.29 7.26 18.65
C THR A 223 21.90 6.02 19.44
N GLY A 224 22.44 4.87 19.06
CA GLY A 224 22.17 3.61 19.74
C GLY A 224 23.34 2.63 19.61
N PRO A 225 23.29 1.51 20.32
CA PRO A 225 24.24 0.42 20.15
C PRO A 225 24.36 0.02 18.67
N SER A 226 25.55 -0.37 18.23
CA SER A 226 25.77 -0.88 16.87
C SER A 226 24.81 -2.00 16.46
N THR A 227 24.35 -2.81 17.42
CA THR A 227 23.35 -3.86 17.20
C THR A 227 22.00 -3.29 16.77
N HIS A 228 21.59 -2.13 17.28
CA HIS A 228 20.36 -1.46 16.86
C HIS A 228 20.49 -0.88 15.45
N ILE A 229 21.65 -0.35 15.09
CA ILE A 229 21.93 0.11 13.72
C ILE A 229 21.88 -1.07 12.75
N ALA A 230 22.53 -2.18 13.09
CA ALA A 230 22.47 -3.41 12.29
C ALA A 230 21.04 -3.96 12.17
N ALA A 231 20.25 -3.88 13.25
CA ALA A 231 18.85 -4.31 13.24
C ALA A 231 17.99 -3.45 12.30
N ARG A 232 18.20 -2.13 12.27
CA ARG A 232 17.52 -1.23 11.32
C ARG A 232 17.83 -1.56 9.86
N HIS A 233 19.10 -1.85 9.55
CA HIS A 233 19.46 -2.35 8.21
C HIS A 233 18.74 -3.67 7.88
N CYS A 234 18.57 -4.57 8.86
CA CYS A 234 17.79 -5.78 8.67
C CYS A 234 16.31 -5.49 8.41
N ASP A 235 15.71 -4.48 9.06
CA ASP A 235 14.32 -4.06 8.79
C ASP A 235 14.15 -3.59 7.34
N HIS A 236 15.06 -2.77 6.81
CA HIS A 236 15.02 -2.35 5.40
C HIS A 236 15.16 -3.54 4.43
N VAL A 237 15.99 -4.53 4.78
CA VAL A 237 16.14 -5.77 4.01
C VAL A 237 14.86 -6.60 4.05
N VAL A 238 14.18 -6.68 5.21
CA VAL A 238 12.88 -7.35 5.36
C VAL A 238 11.84 -6.70 4.46
N ASP A 239 11.71 -5.37 4.49
CA ASP A 239 10.75 -4.61 3.71
C ASP A 239 10.89 -4.89 2.21
N LEU A 240 12.11 -4.75 1.68
CA LEU A 240 12.40 -4.96 0.27
C LEU A 240 12.18 -6.42 -0.16
N LEU A 241 12.64 -7.40 0.63
CA LEU A 241 12.46 -8.82 0.31
C LEU A 241 10.99 -9.25 0.38
N ALA A 242 10.21 -8.68 1.29
CA ALA A 242 8.79 -8.95 1.38
C ALA A 242 8.02 -8.36 0.20
N LEU A 243 8.34 -7.13 -0.22
CA LEU A 243 7.78 -6.51 -1.43
C LEU A 243 8.19 -7.25 -2.71
N ALA A 244 9.42 -7.74 -2.78
CA ALA A 244 9.92 -8.55 -3.89
C ALA A 244 9.31 -9.98 -3.93
N GLY A 245 8.38 -10.30 -3.01
CA GLY A 245 7.70 -11.59 -2.98
C GLY A 245 8.55 -12.77 -2.51
N TRP A 246 9.59 -12.53 -1.69
CA TRP A 246 10.48 -13.57 -1.18
C TRP A 246 10.38 -13.77 0.34
N PRO A 247 9.25 -14.32 0.85
CA PRO A 247 8.95 -14.36 2.29
C PRO A 247 9.97 -15.17 3.11
N GLY A 248 10.55 -16.23 2.56
CA GLY A 248 11.56 -17.02 3.27
C GLY A 248 12.88 -16.28 3.49
N ALA A 249 13.27 -15.41 2.55
CA ALA A 249 14.45 -14.55 2.70
C ALA A 249 14.17 -13.40 3.67
N ALA A 250 12.98 -12.79 3.58
CA ALA A 250 12.51 -11.80 4.56
C ALA A 250 12.49 -12.39 5.99
N ALA A 251 11.97 -13.60 6.18
CA ALA A 251 11.99 -14.28 7.49
C ALA A 251 13.41 -14.55 8.00
N SER A 252 14.36 -14.84 7.10
CA SER A 252 15.77 -15.00 7.46
C SER A 252 16.40 -13.68 7.94
N ALA A 253 16.09 -12.57 7.27
CA ALA A 253 16.52 -11.23 7.69
C ALA A 253 15.86 -10.83 9.02
N GLN A 254 14.59 -11.16 9.22
CA GLN A 254 13.88 -10.96 10.48
C GLN A 254 14.53 -11.73 11.63
N SER A 255 14.91 -13.00 11.41
CA SER A 255 15.63 -13.79 12.41
C SER A 255 16.98 -13.18 12.78
N ALA A 256 17.69 -12.60 11.81
CA ALA A 256 18.94 -11.89 12.07
C ALA A 256 18.69 -10.62 12.92
N ARG A 257 17.68 -9.83 12.58
CA ARG A 257 17.25 -8.67 13.37
C ARG A 257 16.89 -9.05 14.81
N ASP A 258 16.07 -10.07 15.00
CA ASP A 258 15.60 -10.48 16.33
C ASP A 258 16.79 -11.00 17.17
N ALA A 259 17.77 -11.67 16.55
CA ALA A 259 19.03 -12.05 17.20
C ALA A 259 19.92 -10.84 17.57
N LEU A 260 19.87 -9.74 16.82
CA LEU A 260 20.60 -8.51 17.12
C LEU A 260 19.99 -7.72 18.28
N LEU A 261 18.66 -7.73 18.38
CA LEU A 261 17.93 -7.05 19.45
C LEU A 261 17.90 -7.88 20.76
N SER A 262 18.20 -9.17 20.67
CA SER A 262 18.45 -10.03 21.84
C SER A 262 19.90 -9.84 22.31
N GLU A 263 20.10 -9.39 23.54
CA GLU A 263 21.43 -9.04 24.10
C GLU A 263 22.48 -10.18 24.07
N ALA A 264 22.07 -11.43 23.81
CA ALA A 264 22.90 -12.62 24.01
C ALA A 264 23.56 -13.24 22.77
N ASP A 265 23.32 -12.77 21.52
CA ASP A 265 23.75 -13.56 20.35
C ASP A 265 24.20 -12.82 19.07
N ILE A 266 25.12 -11.88 19.22
CA ILE A 266 25.78 -11.20 18.08
C ILE A 266 26.44 -12.20 17.11
N GLY A 267 27.02 -13.28 17.64
CA GLY A 267 27.70 -14.30 16.84
C GLY A 267 26.74 -15.09 15.93
N HIS A 268 25.54 -15.43 16.42
CA HIS A 268 24.51 -16.04 15.59
C HIS A 268 23.95 -15.08 14.56
N ALA A 269 23.69 -13.82 14.95
CA ALA A 269 23.23 -12.79 14.03
C ALA A 269 24.20 -12.63 12.84
N ALA A 270 25.50 -12.57 13.09
CA ALA A 270 26.52 -12.52 12.04
C ALA A 270 26.44 -13.71 11.08
N ARG A 271 26.31 -14.95 11.59
CA ARG A 271 26.16 -16.16 10.76
C ARG A 271 24.88 -16.15 9.92
N LEU A 272 23.79 -15.62 10.47
CA LEU A 272 22.52 -15.48 9.75
C LEU A 272 22.68 -14.48 8.60
N LEU A 273 23.33 -13.33 8.83
CA LEU A 273 23.61 -12.33 7.80
C LEU A 273 24.53 -12.89 6.69
N ASP A 274 25.61 -13.60 7.04
CA ASP A 274 26.49 -14.24 6.05
C ASP A 274 25.74 -15.25 5.16
N THR A 275 24.86 -16.03 5.78
CA THR A 275 24.02 -17.01 5.09
C THR A 275 23.03 -16.30 4.16
N LEU A 276 22.37 -15.24 4.64
CA LEU A 276 21.45 -14.44 3.85
C LEU A 276 22.18 -13.79 2.66
N HIS A 277 23.29 -13.10 2.90
CA HIS A 277 24.11 -12.47 1.86
C HIS A 277 24.50 -13.47 0.76
N SER A 278 24.94 -14.66 1.16
CA SER A 278 25.28 -15.75 0.24
C SER A 278 24.08 -16.22 -0.60
N LYS A 279 22.89 -16.33 0.01
CA LYS A 279 21.65 -16.70 -0.71
C LYS A 279 21.25 -15.62 -1.71
N LEU A 280 21.29 -14.35 -1.32
CA LEU A 280 20.95 -13.22 -2.18
C LEU A 280 21.86 -13.19 -3.42
N ARG A 281 23.18 -13.27 -3.22
CA ARG A 281 24.18 -13.26 -4.30
C ARG A 281 24.03 -14.39 -5.31
N ARG A 282 23.51 -15.55 -4.88
CA ARG A 282 23.30 -16.72 -5.74
C ARG A 282 21.95 -16.68 -6.48
N SER A 283 21.03 -15.79 -6.09
CA SER A 283 19.69 -15.72 -6.66
C SER A 283 19.67 -14.91 -7.95
N ARG A 284 19.67 -15.61 -9.09
CA ARG A 284 19.54 -14.97 -10.40
C ARG A 284 18.15 -14.37 -10.61
N THR A 285 17.10 -15.02 -10.11
CA THR A 285 15.71 -14.55 -10.24
C THR A 285 15.51 -13.23 -9.50
N LEU A 286 15.97 -13.14 -8.24
CA LEU A 286 15.89 -11.89 -7.47
C LEU A 286 16.69 -10.78 -8.15
N ARG A 287 17.91 -11.09 -8.60
CA ARG A 287 18.73 -10.12 -9.32
C ARG A 287 18.04 -9.63 -10.59
N TRP A 288 17.32 -10.49 -11.29
CA TRP A 288 16.59 -10.09 -12.50
C TRP A 288 15.35 -9.25 -12.17
N SER A 289 14.61 -9.60 -11.12
CA SER A 289 13.38 -8.88 -10.73
C SER A 289 13.62 -7.49 -10.15
N LEU A 290 14.80 -7.25 -9.55
CA LEU A 290 15.16 -5.97 -8.95
C LEU A 290 16.08 -5.13 -9.84
N ARG A 291 16.44 -5.65 -11.02
CA ARG A 291 17.36 -4.97 -11.93
C ARG A 291 16.71 -3.73 -12.51
N ASP A 292 17.51 -2.68 -12.69
CA ASP A 292 17.13 -1.46 -13.39
C ASP A 292 15.93 -0.70 -12.75
N ILE A 293 15.53 -1.08 -11.53
CA ILE A 293 14.49 -0.38 -10.77
C ILE A 293 15.16 0.74 -9.96
N ALA A 294 14.70 1.98 -10.18
CA ALA A 294 15.20 3.19 -9.51
C ALA A 294 16.74 3.25 -9.50
N THR A 295 17.35 3.06 -10.68
CA THR A 295 18.81 3.06 -10.84
C THR A 295 19.39 4.45 -10.61
N LEU A 296 20.44 4.51 -9.80
CA LEU A 296 21.20 5.73 -9.52
C LEU A 296 22.63 5.56 -9.99
N THR A 297 23.08 6.44 -10.87
CA THR A 297 24.51 6.55 -11.21
C THR A 297 25.24 7.40 -10.15
N PRO A 298 26.59 7.36 -10.10
CA PRO A 298 27.35 8.27 -9.26
C PRO A 298 27.04 9.75 -9.54
N GLU A 299 26.83 10.11 -10.81
CA GLU A 299 26.49 11.48 -11.22
C GLU A 299 25.09 11.89 -10.73
N ASP A 300 24.11 10.97 -10.76
CA ASP A 300 22.79 11.23 -10.19
C ASP A 300 22.89 11.47 -8.68
N CYS A 301 23.68 10.66 -7.97
CA CYS A 301 23.90 10.85 -6.54
C CYS A 301 24.55 12.21 -6.22
N ASP A 302 25.55 12.61 -7.00
CA ASP A 302 26.19 13.92 -6.82
C ASP A 302 25.21 15.07 -7.12
N THR A 303 24.42 14.95 -8.19
CA THR A 303 23.43 15.96 -8.62
C THR A 303 22.31 16.13 -7.60
N LEU A 304 21.82 15.02 -7.05
CA LEU A 304 20.73 14.98 -6.07
C LEU A 304 21.22 15.07 -4.61
N ALA A 305 22.52 15.24 -4.39
CA ALA A 305 23.17 15.23 -3.07
C ALA A 305 22.79 13.99 -2.22
N LEU A 306 22.72 12.83 -2.88
CA LEU A 306 22.44 11.54 -2.28
C LEU A 306 23.74 10.83 -1.84
N PRO A 307 23.70 9.99 -0.79
CA PRO A 307 24.87 9.22 -0.37
C PRO A 307 25.39 8.32 -1.50
N PRO A 308 26.73 8.17 -1.63
CA PRO A 308 27.33 7.24 -2.57
C PRO A 308 26.90 5.78 -2.38
N ALA A 309 26.43 5.42 -1.18
CA ALA A 309 25.91 4.09 -0.86
C ALA A 309 24.60 3.74 -1.61
N LEU A 310 23.92 4.73 -2.20
CA LEU A 310 22.67 4.52 -2.96
C LEU A 310 22.89 4.23 -4.45
N VAL A 311 24.13 4.33 -4.94
CA VAL A 311 24.50 4.03 -6.34
C VAL A 311 24.14 2.58 -6.69
N GLY A 312 23.63 2.39 -7.90
CA GLY A 312 23.15 1.11 -8.43
C GLY A 312 21.63 1.03 -8.49
N ASP A 313 21.12 -0.17 -8.76
CA ASP A 313 19.68 -0.47 -8.75
C ASP A 313 19.21 -0.98 -7.39
N CYS A 314 17.92 -1.35 -7.28
CA CYS A 314 17.36 -1.94 -6.06
C CYS A 314 18.11 -3.18 -5.55
N TYR A 315 18.67 -4.01 -6.44
CA TYR A 315 19.43 -5.19 -6.05
C TYR A 315 20.79 -4.83 -5.45
N ASP A 316 21.48 -3.87 -6.05
CA ASP A 316 22.77 -3.38 -5.53
C ASP A 316 22.59 -2.74 -4.14
N ARG A 317 21.55 -1.91 -3.98
CA ARG A 317 21.20 -1.34 -2.67
C ARG A 317 20.82 -2.40 -1.63
N LEU A 318 20.09 -3.44 -2.01
CA LEU A 318 19.79 -4.57 -1.12
C LEU A 318 21.08 -5.22 -0.58
N LEU A 319 22.05 -5.49 -1.46
CA LEU A 319 23.33 -6.06 -1.03
C LEU A 319 24.13 -5.09 -0.16
N ALA A 320 24.09 -3.79 -0.48
CA ALA A 320 24.72 -2.75 0.32
C ALA A 320 24.13 -2.67 1.74
N GLN A 321 22.81 -2.81 1.91
CA GLN A 321 22.14 -2.82 3.23
C GLN A 321 22.59 -4.01 4.09
N VAL A 322 22.72 -5.21 3.49
CA VAL A 322 23.23 -6.39 4.21
C VAL A 322 24.70 -6.19 4.62
N ASN A 323 25.52 -5.64 3.74
CA ASN A 323 26.91 -5.30 4.06
C ASN A 323 26.98 -4.24 5.17
N ALA A 324 26.10 -3.24 5.14
CA ALA A 324 26.02 -2.21 6.18
C ALA A 324 25.66 -2.80 7.54
N ALA A 325 24.73 -3.76 7.60
CA ALA A 325 24.43 -4.51 8.82
C ALA A 325 25.65 -5.27 9.36
N GLN A 326 26.39 -5.96 8.50
CA GLN A 326 27.62 -6.67 8.89
C GLN A 326 28.73 -5.70 9.33
N HIS A 327 28.84 -4.54 8.68
CA HIS A 327 29.80 -3.50 9.04
C HIS A 327 29.48 -2.85 10.38
N ALA A 328 28.20 -2.59 10.68
CA ALA A 328 27.80 -2.06 11.97
C ALA A 328 28.22 -2.99 13.13
N LEU A 329 28.17 -4.32 12.94
CA LEU A 329 28.62 -5.29 13.93
C LEU A 329 30.14 -5.30 14.17
N THR A 330 30.93 -4.86 13.19
CA THR A 330 32.40 -4.89 13.26
C THR A 330 33.00 -3.53 13.62
N ASN A 331 32.27 -2.44 13.35
CA ASN A 331 32.72 -1.06 13.58
C ASN A 331 31.75 -0.32 14.52
N GLU A 332 32.17 -0.09 15.75
CA GLU A 332 31.40 0.63 16.79
C GLU A 332 31.10 2.12 16.47
N ARG A 333 31.57 2.66 15.33
CA ARG A 333 31.55 4.11 15.05
C ARG A 333 30.91 4.57 13.73
N SER A 334 30.29 3.68 12.95
CA SER A 334 29.64 4.10 11.70
C SER A 334 28.18 4.46 11.92
N GLY A 335 27.94 5.70 12.35
CA GLY A 335 26.64 6.35 12.31
C GLY A 335 26.59 7.35 11.16
N VAL A 336 26.68 6.91 9.90
CA VAL A 336 26.29 7.78 8.78
C VAL A 336 24.82 7.56 8.56
N SER A 337 24.00 8.31 9.30
CA SER A 337 22.61 8.49 8.94
C SER A 337 22.59 9.32 7.67
N THR A 338 22.12 8.72 6.58
CA THR A 338 21.71 9.45 5.40
C THR A 338 20.70 10.51 5.84
N ALA A 339 20.91 11.76 5.47
CA ALA A 339 19.92 12.79 5.74
C ALA A 339 18.62 12.40 5.02
N ALA A 340 17.67 11.80 5.75
CA ALA A 340 16.39 11.33 5.21
C ALA A 340 15.68 12.44 4.41
N THR A 341 15.98 13.71 4.70
CA THR A 341 15.56 14.88 3.92
C THR A 341 15.97 14.80 2.45
N THR A 342 17.27 14.66 2.13
CA THR A 342 17.72 14.72 0.73
C THR A 342 17.18 13.55 -0.08
N VAL A 343 17.06 12.39 0.55
CA VAL A 343 16.43 11.22 -0.08
C VAL A 343 14.94 11.46 -0.34
N VAL A 344 14.20 12.01 0.62
CA VAL A 344 12.77 12.31 0.46
C VAL A 344 12.54 13.39 -0.61
N ASP A 345 13.38 14.42 -0.65
CA ASP A 345 13.30 15.49 -1.64
C ASP A 345 13.58 14.97 -3.07
N ALA A 346 14.41 13.94 -3.21
CA ALA A 346 14.69 13.29 -4.50
C ALA A 346 13.63 12.26 -4.93
N LEU A 347 12.73 11.83 -4.03
CA LEU A 347 11.73 10.79 -4.35
C LEU A 347 10.87 11.08 -5.58
N PRO A 348 10.35 12.31 -5.80
CA PRO A 348 9.58 12.63 -6.99
C PRO A 348 10.27 12.24 -8.29
N ASP A 349 11.56 12.57 -8.41
CA ASP A 349 12.35 12.28 -9.62
C ASP A 349 12.64 10.78 -9.75
N LEU A 350 12.85 10.09 -8.62
CA LEU A 350 13.19 8.66 -8.60
C LEU A 350 12.02 7.73 -8.95
N VAL A 351 10.78 8.14 -8.63
CA VAL A 351 9.58 7.31 -8.85
C VAL A 351 8.80 7.70 -10.10
N SER A 352 9.10 8.85 -10.70
CA SER A 352 8.48 9.28 -11.95
C SER A 352 8.82 8.31 -13.07
N GLY A 353 7.81 7.91 -13.85
CA GLY A 353 7.95 6.92 -14.92
C GLY A 353 7.93 5.46 -14.47
N LEU A 354 7.84 5.18 -13.18
CA LEU A 354 7.69 3.81 -12.65
C LEU A 354 6.20 3.46 -12.48
N ASP A 355 5.90 2.16 -12.42
CA ASP A 355 4.63 1.70 -11.88
C ASP A 355 4.62 1.70 -10.33
N VAL A 356 3.45 1.55 -9.72
CA VAL A 356 3.31 1.59 -8.25
C VAL A 356 4.13 0.51 -7.54
N ALA A 357 4.24 -0.70 -8.10
CA ALA A 357 5.00 -1.78 -7.49
C ALA A 357 6.51 -1.50 -7.58
N ALA A 358 6.99 -1.05 -8.74
CA ALA A 358 8.37 -0.62 -8.95
C ALA A 358 8.73 0.58 -8.06
N ALA A 359 7.84 1.57 -7.92
CA ALA A 359 8.03 2.70 -7.02
C ALA A 359 8.15 2.26 -5.55
N ARG A 360 7.31 1.32 -5.10
CA ARG A 360 7.41 0.75 -3.74
C ARG A 360 8.72 0.02 -3.50
N LEU A 361 9.19 -0.78 -4.47
CA LEU A 361 10.49 -1.45 -4.41
C LEU A 361 11.64 -0.43 -4.36
N GLY A 362 11.57 0.59 -5.20
CA GLY A 362 12.49 1.72 -5.22
C GLY A 362 12.60 2.37 -3.85
N ILE A 363 11.48 2.84 -3.30
CA ILE A 363 11.42 3.51 -1.99
C ILE A 363 11.94 2.61 -0.86
N ALA A 364 11.54 1.33 -0.82
CA ALA A 364 12.01 0.40 0.21
C ALA A 364 13.54 0.17 0.13
N SER A 365 14.12 0.19 -1.07
CA SER A 365 15.56 0.00 -1.25
C SER A 365 16.42 1.17 -0.77
N LEU A 366 15.84 2.37 -0.60
CA LEU A 366 16.55 3.58 -0.17
C LEU A 366 16.90 3.57 1.32
N GLY A 367 16.28 2.70 2.13
CA GLY A 367 16.55 2.61 3.56
C GLY A 367 16.26 3.91 4.32
N ILE A 368 15.13 4.55 4.00
CA ILE A 368 14.71 5.80 4.62
C ILE A 368 14.38 5.54 6.10
N ASP A 369 15.16 6.16 6.99
CA ASP A 369 14.89 6.17 8.42
C ASP A 369 14.17 7.47 8.80
N THR A 370 12.89 7.35 9.16
CA THR A 370 12.04 8.47 9.56
C THR A 370 12.03 8.69 11.07
N ALA A 371 12.63 7.79 11.86
CA ALA A 371 12.69 7.88 13.31
C ALA A 371 13.78 8.87 13.75
N SER A 372 13.59 10.14 13.42
CA SER A 372 14.41 11.25 13.91
C SER A 372 13.80 11.82 15.19
N HIS A 373 14.63 12.14 16.19
CA HIS A 373 14.18 12.84 17.40
C HIS A 373 14.59 14.31 17.32
N PRO A 374 13.74 15.25 17.77
CA PRO A 374 14.15 16.64 17.88
C PRO A 374 15.38 16.74 18.79
N GLY A 375 16.47 17.32 18.27
CA GLY A 375 17.65 17.60 19.07
C GLY A 375 17.25 18.43 20.28
N ARG A 376 17.56 17.93 21.49
CA ARG A 376 17.34 18.68 22.73
C ARG A 376 18.06 20.03 22.60
N ARG A 377 17.30 21.13 22.58
CA ARG A 377 17.86 22.47 22.78
C ARG A 377 18.34 22.53 24.22
N ASP A 378 19.62 22.21 24.45
CA ASP A 378 20.27 22.56 25.70
C ASP A 378 20.31 24.08 25.78
N GLY A 379 19.57 24.64 26.74
CA GLY A 379 19.42 26.06 27.00
C GLY A 379 20.56 26.64 27.83
#